data_AF-A0A423SF00-F1
#
_entry.id   AF-A0A423SF00-F1
#
_cell.length_a   1.000
_cell.length_b   1.000
_cell.length_c   1.000
_cell.angle_alpha   90.00
_cell.angle_beta   90.00
_cell.angle_gamma   90.00
#
_symmetry.space_group_name_H-M   'P 1'
#
loop_
_entity.id
_entity.type
_entity.pdbx_description
1 polymer ?
#
loop_
_entity_poly.entity_id
_entity_poly.type
_entity_poly.pdbx_seq_one_letter_code
_entity_poly.pdbx_strand_id
1 'polypeptide(L)'
;MALDTGLETAVTCLKAWAGQIVAGYLSGHIRIFNLHDGRIQAEVCAHVRSISGLDVAVESGLLISASEDTFVRVWQLGKIDVPIEHKYSFSERDTTICGVTFTDDLGAGYLTTGYDRLDLLCYAM
;
A
#
# COMPACT_ATOMS: atom_id res chain seq x y z
N MET A 1 -9.71 -17.77 -11.02
CA MET A 1 -8.28 -17.72 -11.39
C MET A 1 -7.50 -17.51 -10.11
N ALA A 2 -6.66 -18.46 -9.71
CA ALA A 2 -5.75 -18.27 -8.58
C ALA A 2 -4.51 -17.56 -9.10
N LEU A 3 -4.16 -16.42 -8.51
CA LEU A 3 -2.91 -15.73 -8.79
C LEU A 3 -1.83 -16.41 -7.97
N ASP A 4 -0.84 -17.03 -8.63
CA ASP A 4 0.34 -17.53 -7.92
C ASP A 4 1.09 -16.33 -7.35
N THR A 5 1.10 -16.23 -6.03
CA THR A 5 1.77 -15.14 -5.36
C THR A 5 3.28 -15.36 -5.45
N GLY A 6 3.81 -16.58 -5.41
CA GLY A 6 5.27 -16.82 -5.41
C GLY A 6 5.99 -16.44 -4.10
N LEU A 7 5.27 -16.06 -3.03
CA LEU A 7 5.80 -16.05 -1.65
C LEU A 7 4.84 -16.86 -0.77
N GLU A 8 5.38 -17.69 0.12
CA GLU A 8 4.63 -18.46 1.12
C GLU A 8 4.12 -17.59 2.28
N THR A 9 3.66 -16.36 1.99
CA THR A 9 3.17 -15.42 3.00
C THR A 9 1.76 -14.95 2.69
N ALA A 10 0.98 -14.75 3.75
CA ALA A 10 -0.42 -14.37 3.61
C ALA A 10 -0.55 -12.96 3.00
N VAL A 11 -1.52 -12.81 2.09
CA VAL A 11 -1.98 -11.50 1.61
C VAL A 11 -2.84 -10.89 2.71
N THR A 12 -2.48 -9.69 3.17
CA THR A 12 -3.18 -9.00 4.26
C THR A 12 -4.17 -7.97 3.74
N CYS A 13 -3.91 -7.40 2.55
CA CYS A 13 -4.73 -6.35 1.96
C CYS A 13 -4.61 -6.32 0.42
N LEU A 14 -5.67 -5.87 -0.25
CA LEU A 14 -5.80 -5.84 -1.71
C LEU A 14 -6.46 -4.54 -2.17
N LYS A 15 -5.99 -3.98 -3.29
CA LYS A 15 -6.62 -2.89 -4.03
C LYS A 15 -6.56 -3.17 -5.53
N ALA A 16 -7.50 -2.62 -6.27
CA ALA A 16 -7.50 -2.66 -7.73
C ALA A 16 -7.47 -1.24 -8.28
N TRP A 17 -6.64 -0.98 -9.27
CA TRP A 17 -6.52 0.33 -9.91
C TRP A 17 -6.11 0.17 -11.37
N ALA A 18 -6.84 0.82 -12.29
CA ALA A 18 -6.49 0.91 -13.72
C ALA A 18 -6.07 -0.40 -14.42
N GLY A 19 -6.69 -1.54 -14.06
CA GLY A 19 -6.37 -2.86 -14.64
C GLY A 19 -5.20 -3.57 -13.95
N GLN A 20 -4.79 -3.09 -12.78
CA GLN A 20 -3.78 -3.71 -11.91
C GLN A 20 -4.42 -4.10 -10.58
N ILE A 21 -3.88 -5.15 -9.97
CA ILE A 21 -4.14 -5.51 -8.58
C ILE A 21 -2.89 -5.20 -7.78
N VAL A 22 -3.04 -4.47 -6.68
CA VAL A 22 -2.00 -4.23 -5.70
C VAL A 22 -2.29 -5.08 -4.47
N ALA A 23 -1.34 -5.91 -4.08
CA ALA A 23 -1.44 -6.79 -2.92
C ALA A 23 -0.35 -6.47 -1.90
N GLY A 24 -0.75 -6.28 -0.66
CA GLY A 24 0.15 -6.15 0.49
C GLY A 24 0.24 -7.47 1.26
N TYR A 25 1.43 -7.77 1.77
CA TYR A 25 1.73 -9.07 2.37
C TYR A 25 2.18 -8.94 3.82
N LEU A 26 2.00 -10.05 4.55
CA LEU A 26 2.52 -10.22 5.92
C LEU A 26 4.05 -10.06 6.00
N SER A 27 4.76 -10.33 4.90
CA SER A 27 6.22 -10.13 4.81
C SER A 27 6.64 -8.67 4.68
N GLY A 28 5.71 -7.73 4.45
CA GLY A 28 6.05 -6.34 4.14
C GLY A 28 6.26 -6.05 2.65
N HIS A 29 6.10 -7.05 1.79
CA HIS A 29 6.19 -6.86 0.34
C HIS A 29 4.89 -6.29 -0.23
N ILE A 30 5.01 -5.49 -1.29
CA ILE A 30 3.91 -5.13 -2.18
C ILE A 30 4.14 -5.85 -3.50
N ARG A 31 3.09 -6.46 -4.06
CA ARG A 31 3.10 -6.98 -5.43
C ARG A 31 2.03 -6.34 -6.28
N ILE A 32 2.38 -6.12 -7.53
CA ILE A 32 1.45 -5.63 -8.55
C ILE A 32 1.23 -6.72 -9.56
N PHE A 33 -0.02 -7.03 -9.83
CA PHE A 33 -0.44 -8.00 -10.84
C PHE A 33 -1.22 -7.30 -11.93
N ASN A 34 -1.05 -7.75 -13.16
CA ASN A 34 -1.95 -7.40 -14.23
C ASN A 34 -3.29 -8.12 -14.02
N LEU A 35 -4.41 -7.38 -14.03
CA LEU A 35 -5.74 -7.95 -13.78
C LEU A 35 -6.21 -8.88 -14.90
N HIS A 36 -5.71 -8.70 -16.12
CA HIS A 36 -6.15 -9.45 -17.31
C HIS A 36 -5.51 -10.83 -17.42
N ASP A 37 -4.17 -10.90 -17.30
CA ASP A 37 -3.42 -12.16 -17.44
C ASP A 37 -2.89 -12.71 -16.10
N GLY A 38 -3.03 -11.95 -15.01
CA GLY A 38 -2.63 -12.33 -13.67
C GLY A 38 -1.14 -12.40 -13.42
N ARG A 39 -0.32 -11.91 -14.35
CA ARG A 39 1.13 -11.94 -14.19
C ARG A 39 1.57 -10.88 -13.21
N ILE A 40 2.60 -11.20 -12.41
CA ILE A 40 3.29 -10.24 -11.57
C ILE A 40 3.99 -9.23 -12.48
N GLN A 41 3.63 -7.96 -12.35
CA GLN A 41 4.28 -6.83 -13.00
C GLN A 41 5.43 -6.28 -12.16
N ALA A 42 5.29 -6.33 -10.82
CA ALA A 42 6.28 -5.79 -9.89
C ALA A 42 6.23 -6.47 -8.52
N GLU A 43 7.36 -6.46 -7.84
CA GLU A 43 7.46 -6.74 -6.42
C GLU A 43 8.40 -5.71 -5.76
N VAL A 44 8.00 -5.19 -4.61
CA VAL A 44 8.80 -4.22 -3.84
C VAL A 44 8.83 -4.63 -2.38
N CYS A 45 10.03 -4.61 -1.79
CA CYS A 45 10.24 -4.71 -0.34
C CYS A 45 9.80 -3.41 0.33
N ALA A 46 8.49 -3.21 0.44
CA ALA A 46 7.92 -1.95 0.84
C ALA A 46 8.10 -1.66 2.33
N HIS A 47 8.00 -2.68 3.19
CA HIS A 47 8.10 -2.59 4.65
C HIS A 47 8.89 -3.76 5.21
N VAL A 48 9.42 -3.61 6.43
CA VAL A 48 10.16 -4.68 7.13
C VAL A 48 9.26 -5.55 8.01
N ARG A 49 7.97 -5.18 8.14
CA ARG A 49 6.92 -5.91 8.86
C ARG A 49 5.65 -5.97 8.03
N SER A 50 4.64 -6.66 8.56
CA SER A 50 3.32 -6.81 7.96
C SER A 50 2.77 -5.49 7.44
N ILE A 51 2.26 -5.50 6.21
CA ILE A 51 1.46 -4.39 5.69
C ILE A 51 0.06 -4.53 6.30
N SER A 52 -0.34 -3.55 7.08
CA SER A 52 -1.64 -3.53 7.77
C SER A 52 -2.72 -2.85 6.93
N GLY A 53 -2.33 -1.95 6.02
CA GLY A 53 -3.27 -1.26 5.15
C GLY A 53 -2.67 -0.79 3.83
N LEU A 54 -3.52 -0.75 2.80
CA LEU A 54 -3.27 -0.15 1.50
C LEU A 54 -4.45 0.71 1.11
N ASP A 55 -4.21 1.80 0.37
CA ASP A 55 -5.26 2.54 -0.32
C ASP A 55 -4.74 3.23 -1.58
N VAL A 56 -5.63 3.54 -2.53
CA VAL A 56 -5.26 4.16 -3.81
C VAL A 56 -6.10 5.40 -4.06
N ALA A 57 -5.45 6.54 -4.26
CA ALA A 57 -6.06 7.76 -4.76
C ALA A 57 -6.26 7.61 -6.28
N VAL A 58 -7.50 7.39 -6.70
CA VAL A 58 -7.78 6.84 -8.03
C VAL A 58 -7.47 7.80 -9.18
N GLU A 59 -7.60 9.12 -8.98
CA GLU A 59 -7.35 10.12 -10.02
C GLU A 59 -5.85 10.36 -10.22
N SER A 60 -5.07 10.43 -9.13
CA SER A 60 -3.62 10.65 -9.19
C SER A 60 -2.81 9.37 -9.40
N GLY A 61 -3.40 8.21 -9.10
CA GLY A 61 -2.69 6.92 -9.11
C GLY A 61 -1.66 6.81 -7.98
N LEU A 62 -1.82 7.58 -6.91
CA LEU A 62 -1.01 7.40 -5.71
C LEU A 62 -1.50 6.18 -4.94
N LEU A 63 -0.56 5.36 -4.50
CA LEU A 63 -0.78 4.26 -3.56
C LEU A 63 -0.19 4.69 -2.21
N ILE A 64 -0.91 4.41 -1.14
CA ILE A 64 -0.38 4.53 0.23
C ILE A 64 -0.35 3.16 0.89
N SER A 65 0.72 2.88 1.63
CA SER A 65 0.89 1.66 2.41
C SER A 65 1.26 2.00 3.84
N ALA A 66 0.69 1.26 4.79
CA ALA A 66 1.02 1.37 6.20
C ALA A 66 1.37 0.00 6.79
N SER A 67 2.23 0.02 7.81
CA SER A 67 2.77 -1.20 8.41
C SER A 67 2.97 -1.07 9.91
N GLU A 68 3.06 -2.24 10.54
CA GLU A 68 3.55 -2.41 11.91
C GLU A 68 5.00 -1.93 12.10
N ASP A 69 5.74 -1.63 11.01
CA ASP A 69 7.07 -1.03 11.08
C ASP A 69 7.08 0.46 11.43
N THR A 70 5.91 1.05 11.75
CA THR A 70 5.70 2.47 12.10
C THR A 70 5.79 3.45 10.92
N PHE A 71 5.96 2.95 9.69
CA PHE A 71 6.02 3.79 8.50
C PHE A 71 4.72 3.78 7.70
N VAL A 72 4.40 4.96 7.16
CA VAL A 72 3.49 5.15 6.03
C VAL A 72 4.35 5.48 4.82
N ARG A 73 4.14 4.78 3.70
CA ARG A 73 4.86 5.03 2.45
C ARG A 73 3.89 5.34 1.34
N VAL A 74 4.26 6.31 0.51
CA VAL A 74 3.48 6.76 -0.65
C VAL A 74 4.25 6.42 -1.91
N TRP A 75 3.52 5.89 -2.88
CA TRP A 75 4.04 5.39 -4.14
C TRP A 75 3.23 5.95 -5.29
N GLN A 76 3.87 6.13 -6.44
CA GLN A 76 3.19 6.38 -7.70
C GLN A 76 3.03 5.06 -8.45
N LEU A 77 1.80 4.70 -8.82
CA LEU A 77 1.54 3.56 -9.69
C LEU A 77 1.71 3.96 -11.16
N GLY A 78 2.31 3.06 -11.93
CA GLY A 78 2.55 3.21 -13.37
C GLY A 78 2.16 1.96 -14.14
N LYS A 79 2.04 2.07 -15.47
CA LYS A 79 1.46 1.01 -16.31
C LYS A 79 2.46 0.12 -17.05
N ILE A 80 3.68 0.59 -17.34
CA ILE A 80 4.57 -0.09 -18.31
C ILE A 80 6.00 -0.22 -17.78
N ASP A 81 6.81 0.84 -17.82
CA ASP A 81 8.25 0.70 -17.54
C ASP A 81 8.59 0.72 -16.05
N VAL A 82 7.89 1.57 -15.29
CA VAL A 82 8.01 1.69 -13.84
C VAL A 82 6.62 1.45 -13.23
N PRO A 83 6.28 0.19 -12.90
CA PRO A 83 4.96 -0.14 -12.38
C PRO A 83 4.66 0.48 -11.01
N ILE A 84 5.70 0.79 -10.25
CA ILE A 84 5.60 1.45 -8.95
C ILE A 84 6.88 2.22 -8.64
N GLU A 85 6.74 3.43 -8.12
CA GLU A 85 7.83 4.31 -7.73
C GLU A 85 7.60 4.86 -6.32
N HIS A 86 8.58 4.77 -5.43
CA HIS A 86 8.50 5.36 -4.09
C HIS A 86 8.58 6.89 -4.17
N LYS A 87 7.63 7.61 -3.54
CA LYS A 87 7.61 9.08 -3.48
C LYS A 87 7.98 9.61 -2.11
N TYR A 88 7.27 9.17 -1.08
CA TYR A 88 7.39 9.71 0.28
C TYR A 88 7.37 8.60 1.33
N SER A 89 8.03 8.87 2.45
CA SER A 89 7.95 8.03 3.64
C SER A 89 7.77 8.90 4.87
N PHE A 90 6.74 8.58 5.64
CA PHE A 90 6.38 9.23 6.90
C PHE A 90 6.48 8.20 8.01
N SER A 91 6.85 8.64 9.22
CA SER A 91 6.96 7.76 10.39
C SER A 91 6.10 8.30 11.51
N GLU A 92 5.22 7.46 12.01
CA GLU A 92 4.43 7.69 13.22
C GLU A 92 5.11 6.96 14.37
N ARG A 93 6.03 7.66 15.06
CA ARG A 93 6.88 7.05 16.09
C ARG A 93 6.05 6.35 17.16
N ASP A 94 6.57 5.20 17.58
CA ASP A 94 6.06 4.35 18.65
C ASP A 94 4.58 3.95 18.48
N THR A 95 4.08 3.91 17.24
CA THR A 95 2.71 3.50 16.93
C THR A 95 2.71 2.39 15.87
N THR A 96 2.13 1.25 16.23
CA THR A 96 1.83 0.18 15.26
C THR A 96 0.62 0.63 14.46
N ILE A 97 0.80 0.96 13.18
CA ILE A 97 -0.29 1.45 12.33
C ILE A 97 -1.15 0.26 11.91
N CYS A 98 -2.47 0.37 12.11
CA CYS A 98 -3.43 -0.71 11.82
C CYS A 98 -4.20 -0.48 10.51
N GLY A 99 -4.21 0.74 10.00
CA GLY A 99 -4.97 1.08 8.80
C GLY A 99 -4.61 2.46 8.28
N VAL A 100 -4.79 2.64 6.98
CA VAL A 100 -4.53 3.89 6.26
C VAL A 100 -5.54 4.07 5.12
N THR A 101 -5.91 5.32 4.85
CA THR A 101 -6.75 5.68 3.69
C THR A 101 -6.46 7.11 3.25
N PHE A 102 -6.58 7.42 1.96
CA PHE A 102 -6.52 8.79 1.48
C PHE A 102 -7.77 9.58 1.88
N THR A 103 -7.65 10.91 1.97
CA THR A 103 -8.79 11.80 2.23
C THR A 103 -9.65 12.05 0.99
N ASP A 104 -9.07 11.84 -0.19
CA ASP A 104 -9.66 12.12 -1.50
C ASP A 104 -8.94 11.34 -2.61
N ASP A 105 -9.52 11.38 -3.81
CA ASP A 105 -9.03 10.64 -4.97
C ASP A 105 -7.79 11.26 -5.64
N LEU A 106 -7.40 12.47 -5.24
CA LEU A 106 -6.18 13.15 -5.68
C LEU A 106 -4.99 12.80 -4.77
N GLY A 107 -5.26 12.39 -3.53
CA GLY A 107 -4.26 12.17 -2.49
C GLY A 107 -3.75 13.47 -1.88
N ALA A 108 -4.61 14.44 -1.57
CA ALA A 108 -4.19 15.67 -0.88
C ALA A 108 -3.84 15.45 0.61
N GLY A 109 -4.30 14.34 1.18
CA GLY A 109 -4.02 13.95 2.55
C GLY A 109 -4.35 12.49 2.82
N TYR A 110 -4.04 12.02 4.02
CA TYR A 110 -4.34 10.66 4.45
C TYR A 110 -4.68 10.59 5.93
N LEU A 111 -5.40 9.53 6.29
CA LEU A 111 -5.80 9.18 7.64
C LEU A 111 -5.11 7.89 8.08
N THR A 112 -4.70 7.82 9.35
CA THR A 112 -4.17 6.60 9.95
C THR A 112 -4.84 6.25 11.28
N THR A 113 -4.75 4.97 11.62
CA THR A 113 -5.19 4.40 12.91
C THR A 113 -4.02 3.66 13.54
N GLY A 114 -3.87 3.75 14.86
CA GLY A 114 -2.87 3.01 15.62
C GLY A 114 -3.49 1.96 16.54
N TYR A 115 -2.79 0.85 16.78
CA TYR A 115 -3.27 -0.24 17.64
C TYR A 115 -3.66 0.22 19.06
N ASP A 116 -2.80 1.04 19.68
CA ASP A 116 -3.00 1.56 21.05
C ASP A 116 -3.50 3.02 21.05
N ARG A 117 -4.01 3.50 19.91
CA ARG A 117 -4.52 4.86 19.74
C ARG A 117 -6.04 4.83 19.73
N LEU A 118 -6.66 5.80 20.42
CA LEU A 118 -8.12 5.99 20.39
C LEU A 118 -8.54 7.06 19.37
N ASP A 119 -7.57 7.76 18.81
CA ASP A 119 -7.71 8.84 17.84
C ASP A 119 -7.40 8.38 16.41
N LEU A 120 -8.04 9.06 15.46
CA LEU A 120 -7.68 9.02 14.05
C LEU A 120 -6.75 10.21 13.78
N LEU A 121 -5.62 9.96 13.15
CA LEU A 121 -4.68 11.02 12.78
C LEU A 121 -4.90 11.36 11.31
N CYS A 122 -5.02 12.66 11.02
CA CYS A 122 -5.19 13.19 9.68
C CYS A 122 -3.98 14.03 9.30
N TYR A 123 -3.43 13.78 8.11
CA TYR A 123 -2.23 14.41 7.59
C TYR A 123 -2.52 14.99 6.22
N ALA A 124 -1.97 16.19 5.96
CA ALA A 124 -1.90 16.76 4.63
C ALA A 124 -0.56 16.39 3.97
N MET A 125 -0.53 16.29 2.64
CA MET A 125 0.67 15.97 1.84
C MET A 125 1.13 17.13 0.95
#